data_AF-A0AAV0STD1-F1
#
_entry.id   AF-A0AAV0STD1-F1
#
_cell.length_a   1.000
_cell.length_b   1.000
_cell.length_c   1.000
_cell.angle_alpha   90.00
_cell.angle_beta   90.00
_cell.angle_gamma   90.00
#
_symmetry.space_group_name_H-M   'P 1'
#
loop_
_entity.id
_entity.type
_entity.pdbx_description
1 polymer ?
#
loop_
_entity_poly.entity_id
_entity_poly.type
_entity_poly.pdbx_seq_one_letter_code
_entity_poly.pdbx_strand_id
1 'polypeptide(L)'
;MSHILHAVSTGSHASLVPIKRALLSVSDKTSIVELATYLSQHGVELLSTGGTAKALRDAKLPVADVSTYTGSPEIMDGRVKTLHPRIHGGLLGVRGNAQHEADMAANGIQNIDLVVLNLYAFEAAVANGGDFDTCIENIDIGGPSMLRSSAKNHKAVVICTSPTQYPALIQELETNKDSFSTSIDFRRSCAAAAFSLAASYDSSISSWLNGQLGNAAPTVTRVYKNEFALKYGCNPHQIPAAILSRVGSKLPFTVLNGTPGYINLLDAANAYQLVRELRLSLNLPAAASFKHVSPAGAAVAVDLEEGLHAAYEVGNVKLTPLSLAYLRARNADPLSSFGDFVAVSDVVDEATAKILKREVSDGIIAPGYEPAAFEILKAKKGGKFIVLEADPSFVLPDVEYREVAGITFAQKRNDVMVSAEKHLADVQTSGAGPLTDAKKRDLVLAAITLKYTQSNSVGYAKDGQMIGVGAGQQSRVDCVKLAGRKVAIWHLRQHPKVQGLAFKSSVKRQERVNARVRYIEGDMAPAELESFNALFETVPEPLTVAEKEEFLQILTDVSLASDAFFPFRDSIDHATKLGVKFITQPGGSTRDCDVKAACEEFGITMAFSNLRLFHH
;
A
#
# COMPACT_ATOMS: atom_id res chain seq x y z
N MET A 1 7.59 7.20 44.56
CA MET A 1 6.34 6.85 43.84
C MET A 1 5.12 6.73 44.75
N SER A 2 5.23 6.24 45.99
CA SER A 2 4.08 6.08 46.91
C SER A 2 3.34 7.40 47.25
N HIS A 3 4.07 8.50 47.48
CA HIS A 3 3.46 9.81 47.77
C HIS A 3 2.65 10.40 46.59
N ILE A 4 3.09 10.15 45.35
CA ILE A 4 2.38 10.61 44.15
C ILE A 4 1.09 9.82 43.95
N LEU A 5 1.12 8.50 44.18
CA LEU A 5 -0.07 7.64 44.10
C LEU A 5 -1.11 8.02 45.16
N HIS A 6 -0.67 8.33 46.39
CA HIS A 6 -1.56 8.77 47.45
C HIS A 6 -2.20 10.13 47.16
N ALA A 7 -1.45 11.09 46.58
CA ALA A 7 -1.99 12.40 46.22
C ALA A 7 -3.05 12.33 45.10
N VAL A 8 -2.90 11.39 44.17
CA VAL A 8 -3.83 11.16 43.04
C VAL A 8 -5.09 10.38 43.46
N SER A 9 -5.02 9.59 44.53
CA SER A 9 -6.14 8.81 45.06
C SER A 9 -7.06 9.60 45.99
N THR A 10 -6.61 10.75 46.53
CA THR A 10 -7.37 11.59 47.46
C THR A 10 -8.03 12.82 46.81
N GLY A 11 -7.74 13.10 45.54
CA GLY A 11 -8.35 14.22 44.80
C GLY A 11 -9.80 13.95 44.39
N SER A 12 -10.58 15.01 44.22
CA SER A 12 -11.99 14.91 43.79
C SER A 12 -12.08 14.34 42.36
N HIS A 13 -13.08 13.48 42.11
CA HIS A 13 -13.35 12.89 40.80
C HIS A 13 -14.60 13.51 40.19
N ALA A 14 -14.52 14.80 39.87
CA ALA A 14 -15.59 15.46 39.13
C ALA A 14 -15.69 14.90 37.71
N SER A 15 -16.83 14.31 37.36
CA SER A 15 -17.13 13.83 36.02
C SER A 15 -17.10 14.98 34.99
N LEU A 16 -17.56 16.16 35.41
CA LEU A 16 -17.56 17.40 34.67
C LEU A 16 -16.60 18.43 35.29
N VAL A 17 -15.75 19.03 34.47
CA VAL A 17 -14.80 20.07 34.92
C VAL A 17 -15.01 21.35 34.10
N PRO A 18 -15.43 22.47 34.73
CA PRO A 18 -15.61 23.75 34.06
C PRO A 18 -14.32 24.30 33.46
N ILE A 19 -14.43 24.96 32.31
CA ILE A 19 -13.34 25.70 31.69
C ILE A 19 -13.44 27.17 32.13
N LYS A 20 -12.47 27.65 32.89
CA LYS A 20 -12.39 29.04 33.36
C LYS A 20 -11.15 29.76 32.83
N ARG A 21 -10.07 29.02 32.56
CA ARG A 21 -8.84 29.56 31.98
C ARG A 21 -8.28 28.65 30.89
N ALA A 22 -7.95 29.25 29.75
CA ALA A 22 -7.37 28.57 28.59
C ALA A 22 -5.98 29.12 28.27
N LEU A 23 -5.00 28.24 28.10
CA LEU A 23 -3.66 28.57 27.61
C LEU A 23 -3.52 28.19 26.13
N LEU A 24 -3.34 29.19 25.27
CA LEU A 24 -3.30 29.04 23.82
C LEU A 24 -1.87 29.27 23.29
N SER A 25 -1.23 28.26 22.72
CA SER A 25 0.14 28.33 22.19
C SER A 25 0.30 27.43 20.97
N VAL A 26 -0.02 27.96 19.79
CA VAL A 26 -0.06 27.16 18.55
C VAL A 26 0.88 27.67 17.46
N SER A 27 1.50 26.73 16.74
CA SER A 27 2.25 26.96 15.51
C SER A 27 1.33 27.09 14.30
N ASP A 28 0.36 26.18 14.13
CA ASP A 28 -0.74 26.30 13.17
C ASP A 28 -1.89 27.09 13.81
N LYS A 29 -2.23 28.24 13.20
CA LYS A 29 -3.26 29.17 13.68
C LYS A 29 -4.62 28.95 13.04
N THR A 30 -4.81 27.88 12.28
CA THR A 30 -6.11 27.55 11.66
C THR A 30 -7.22 27.55 12.72
N SER A 31 -8.27 28.34 12.50
CA SER A 31 -9.45 28.50 13.37
C SER A 31 -9.18 28.86 14.85
N ILE A 32 -7.97 29.30 15.22
CA ILE A 32 -7.67 29.63 16.62
C ILE A 32 -8.45 30.84 17.12
N VAL A 33 -8.66 31.84 16.25
CA VAL A 33 -9.42 33.05 16.58
C VAL A 33 -10.89 32.73 16.82
N GLU A 34 -11.46 31.81 16.04
CA GLU A 34 -12.86 31.36 16.19
C GLU A 34 -13.04 30.68 17.55
N LEU A 35 -12.16 29.73 17.88
CA LEU A 35 -12.19 29.05 19.18
C LEU A 35 -12.00 30.03 20.35
N ALA A 36 -11.01 30.93 20.26
CA ALA A 36 -10.72 31.89 21.31
C ALA A 36 -11.87 32.90 21.52
N THR A 37 -12.54 33.30 20.44
CA THR A 37 -13.75 34.15 20.50
C THR A 37 -14.86 33.43 21.25
N TYR A 38 -15.12 32.16 20.90
CA TYR A 38 -16.13 31.35 21.57
C TYR A 38 -15.84 31.21 23.07
N LEU A 39 -14.60 30.91 23.46
CA LEU A 39 -14.17 30.82 24.86
C LEU A 39 -14.33 32.15 25.60
N SER A 40 -13.90 33.26 24.99
CA SER A 40 -13.97 34.59 25.60
C SER A 40 -15.42 35.05 25.82
N GLN A 41 -16.34 34.75 24.90
CA GLN A 41 -17.77 35.06 25.04
C GLN A 41 -18.42 34.35 26.23
N HIS A 42 -17.88 33.21 26.65
CA HIS A 42 -18.33 32.44 27.81
C HIS A 42 -17.52 32.74 29.08
N GLY A 43 -16.75 33.84 29.10
CA GLY A 43 -16.03 34.31 30.28
C GLY A 43 -14.75 33.53 30.62
N VAL A 44 -14.21 32.75 29.68
CA VAL A 44 -12.92 32.08 29.85
C VAL A 44 -11.79 33.08 29.75
N GLU A 45 -10.90 33.10 30.74
CA GLU A 45 -9.67 33.88 30.71
C GLU A 45 -8.67 33.25 29.71
N LEU A 46 -8.19 34.06 28.76
CA LEU A 46 -7.23 33.61 27.75
C LEU A 46 -5.80 33.99 28.15
N LEU A 47 -4.93 32.99 28.26
CA LEU A 47 -3.49 33.15 28.37
C LEU A 47 -2.83 32.79 27.03
N SER A 48 -1.85 33.57 26.58
CA SER A 48 -1.09 33.25 25.37
C SER A 48 0.30 33.87 25.35
N THR A 49 1.10 33.53 24.34
CA THR A 49 2.44 34.07 24.12
C THR A 49 2.77 34.17 22.63
N GLY A 50 3.74 35.02 22.28
CA GLY A 50 4.32 35.15 20.95
C GLY A 50 3.29 35.40 19.85
N GLY A 51 3.45 34.73 18.71
CA GLY A 51 2.58 34.89 17.55
C GLY A 51 1.11 34.53 17.78
N THR A 52 0.81 33.64 18.74
CA THR A 52 -0.59 33.32 19.08
C THR A 52 -1.24 34.50 19.80
N ALA A 53 -0.56 35.08 20.81
CA ALA A 53 -1.07 36.25 21.52
C ALA A 53 -1.31 37.44 20.57
N LYS A 54 -0.40 37.66 19.62
CA LYS A 54 -0.55 38.68 18.58
C LYS A 54 -1.82 38.48 17.76
N ALA A 55 -2.04 37.27 17.22
CA ALA A 55 -3.22 36.96 16.42
C ALA A 55 -4.54 37.21 17.17
N LEU A 56 -4.58 36.89 18.48
CA LEU A 56 -5.75 37.12 19.32
C LEU A 56 -5.99 38.61 19.59
N ARG A 57 -4.93 39.40 19.79
CA ARG A 57 -5.02 40.87 19.94
C ARG A 57 -5.46 41.57 18.67
N ASP A 58 -4.95 41.13 17.52
CA ASP A 58 -5.35 41.66 16.22
C ASP A 58 -6.85 41.41 15.97
N ALA A 59 -7.38 40.29 16.50
CA ALA A 59 -8.81 39.98 16.54
C ALA A 59 -9.59 40.69 17.68
N LYS A 60 -8.94 41.60 18.43
CA LYS A 60 -9.50 42.38 19.55
C LYS A 60 -10.01 41.54 20.73
N LEU A 61 -9.44 40.34 20.94
CA LEU A 61 -9.78 39.50 22.08
C LEU A 61 -8.95 39.88 23.32
N PRO A 62 -9.54 39.88 24.53
CA PRO A 62 -8.79 40.06 25.76
C PRO A 62 -7.90 38.83 26.01
N VAL A 63 -6.58 39.04 26.00
CA VAL A 63 -5.59 37.98 26.21
C VAL A 63 -4.44 38.48 27.09
N ALA A 64 -4.17 37.74 28.16
CA ALA A 64 -3.03 38.00 29.04
C ALA A 64 -1.78 37.31 28.52
N ASP A 65 -0.66 38.04 28.53
CA ASP A 65 0.64 37.44 28.22
C ASP A 65 1.08 36.48 29.32
N VAL A 66 1.66 35.35 28.90
CA VAL A 66 2.31 34.41 29.83
C VAL A 66 3.36 35.09 30.71
N SER A 67 4.12 36.06 30.19
CA SER A 67 5.12 36.80 30.98
C SER A 67 4.50 37.63 32.11
N THR A 68 3.35 38.26 31.87
CA THR A 68 2.58 38.98 32.89
C THR A 68 2.02 38.02 33.94
N TYR A 69 1.51 36.86 33.51
CA TYR A 69 0.99 35.83 34.43
C TYR A 69 2.09 35.21 35.29
N THR A 70 3.26 34.91 34.70
CA THR A 70 4.38 34.29 35.42
C THR A 70 5.16 35.29 36.26
N GLY A 71 5.14 36.58 35.89
CA GLY A 71 6.02 37.61 36.45
C GLY A 71 7.48 37.47 35.98
N SER A 72 7.74 36.61 34.99
CA SER A 72 9.09 36.38 34.44
C SER A 72 9.20 36.95 33.02
N PRO A 73 10.27 37.71 32.70
CA PRO A 73 10.47 38.22 31.34
C PRO A 73 10.81 37.08 30.37
N GLU A 74 10.63 37.34 29.08
CA GLU A 74 11.12 36.45 28.03
C GLU A 74 12.66 36.58 27.94
N ILE A 75 13.37 35.48 28.14
CA ILE A 75 14.85 35.41 28.12
C ILE A 75 15.31 34.26 27.20
N MET A 76 16.58 34.30 26.78
CA MET A 76 17.19 33.29 25.88
C MET A 76 16.32 33.07 24.62
N ASP A 77 15.92 34.17 23.99
CA ASP A 77 15.10 34.18 22.77
C ASP A 77 13.80 33.37 22.88
N GLY A 78 13.24 33.29 24.10
CA GLY A 78 11.97 32.64 24.37
C GLY A 78 12.06 31.13 24.64
N ARG A 79 13.25 30.55 24.72
CA ARG A 79 13.46 29.11 24.98
C ARG A 79 12.85 28.60 26.30
N VAL A 80 12.72 29.46 27.30
CA VAL A 80 12.26 29.09 28.65
C VAL A 80 10.96 29.79 29.09
N LYS A 81 10.25 30.44 28.18
CA LYS A 81 9.13 31.33 28.53
C LYS A 81 7.92 30.65 29.20
N THR A 82 7.67 29.37 28.91
CA THR A 82 6.57 28.61 29.54
C THR A 82 7.03 27.61 30.59
N LEU A 83 8.35 27.41 30.74
CA LEU A 83 8.96 26.49 31.70
C LEU A 83 9.00 27.11 33.11
N HIS A 84 7.82 27.46 33.63
CA HIS A 84 7.66 28.19 34.88
C HIS A 84 6.69 27.47 35.84
N PRO A 85 6.94 27.47 37.17
CA PRO A 85 6.07 26.83 38.16
C PRO A 85 4.62 27.32 38.11
N ARG A 86 4.35 28.59 37.80
CA ARG A 86 2.97 29.09 37.66
C ARG A 86 2.21 28.48 36.47
N ILE A 87 2.91 28.08 35.40
CA ILE A 87 2.30 27.38 34.27
C ILE A 87 2.13 25.91 34.63
N HIS A 88 3.23 25.22 34.95
CA HIS A 88 3.18 23.78 35.19
C HIS A 88 2.43 23.41 36.48
N GLY A 89 2.46 24.24 37.51
CA GLY A 89 1.65 24.08 38.72
C GLY A 89 0.15 24.26 38.43
N GLY A 90 -0.22 25.21 37.56
CA GLY A 90 -1.60 25.38 37.10
C GLY A 90 -2.11 24.19 36.28
N LEU A 91 -1.20 23.50 35.58
CA LEU A 91 -1.50 22.30 34.78
C LEU A 91 -1.46 20.99 35.60
N LEU A 92 -0.57 20.88 36.59
CA LEU A 92 -0.30 19.63 37.33
C LEU A 92 -0.91 19.60 38.73
N GLY A 93 -1.44 20.73 39.23
CA GLY A 93 -2.17 20.79 40.48
C GLY A 93 -3.31 19.77 40.51
N VAL A 94 -3.31 18.88 41.51
CA VAL A 94 -4.35 17.86 41.67
C VAL A 94 -5.52 18.52 42.39
N ARG A 95 -6.63 18.72 41.69
CA ARG A 95 -7.81 19.40 42.23
C ARG A 95 -8.47 18.56 43.33
N GLY A 96 -8.89 19.22 44.41
CA GLY A 96 -9.42 18.58 45.61
C GLY A 96 -8.36 17.93 46.50
N ASN A 97 -7.07 18.07 46.19
CA ASN A 97 -5.99 17.68 47.10
C ASN A 97 -5.58 18.91 47.94
N ALA A 98 -5.88 18.87 49.24
CA ALA A 98 -5.69 20.00 50.14
C ALA A 98 -4.24 20.53 50.18
N GLN A 99 -3.25 19.64 50.08
CA GLN A 99 -1.84 20.06 50.06
C GLN A 99 -1.50 20.79 48.77
N HIS A 100 -1.91 20.26 47.61
CA HIS A 100 -1.66 20.91 46.32
C HIS A 100 -2.38 22.26 46.24
N GLU A 101 -3.61 22.36 46.74
CA GLU A 101 -4.36 23.62 46.76
C GLU A 101 -3.71 24.66 47.67
N ALA A 102 -3.19 24.24 48.84
CA ALA A 102 -2.44 25.12 49.73
C ALA A 102 -1.12 25.60 49.08
N ASP A 103 -0.37 24.70 48.45
CA ASP A 103 0.87 25.04 47.74
C ASP A 103 0.60 26.01 46.59
N MET A 104 -0.46 25.77 45.81
CA MET A 104 -0.86 26.66 44.72
C MET A 104 -1.26 28.04 45.23
N ALA A 105 -2.07 28.11 46.29
CA ALA A 105 -2.48 29.38 46.89
C ALA A 105 -1.28 30.17 47.45
N ALA A 106 -0.38 29.50 48.18
CA ALA A 106 0.81 30.11 48.77
C ALA A 106 1.78 30.68 47.71
N ASN A 107 1.76 30.13 46.49
CA ASN A 107 2.64 30.55 45.39
C ASN A 107 1.92 31.38 44.31
N GLY A 108 0.66 31.77 44.54
CA GLY A 108 -0.14 32.54 43.59
C GLY A 108 -0.37 31.81 42.26
N ILE A 109 -0.44 30.49 42.29
CA ILE A 109 -0.66 29.63 41.11
C ILE A 109 -2.15 29.43 40.94
N GLN A 110 -2.66 29.68 39.73
CA GLN A 110 -4.06 29.49 39.41
C GLN A 110 -4.24 28.31 38.46
N ASN A 111 -5.41 27.66 38.51
CA ASN A 111 -5.74 26.52 37.66
C ASN A 111 -5.72 26.91 36.17
N ILE A 112 -5.22 26.03 35.32
CA ILE A 112 -5.41 26.10 33.87
C ILE A 112 -6.28 24.90 33.50
N ASP A 113 -7.41 25.15 32.82
CA ASP A 113 -8.42 24.12 32.54
C ASP A 113 -8.29 23.56 31.13
N LEU A 114 -7.97 24.43 30.18
CA LEU A 114 -7.82 24.10 28.77
C LEU A 114 -6.43 24.53 28.28
N VAL A 115 -5.80 23.66 27.50
CA VAL A 115 -4.60 24.00 26.72
C VAL A 115 -4.87 23.71 25.25
N VAL A 116 -4.46 24.63 24.38
CA VAL A 116 -4.51 24.45 22.92
C VAL A 116 -3.10 24.63 22.37
N LEU A 117 -2.53 23.58 21.79
CA LEU A 117 -1.11 23.52 21.48
C LEU A 117 -0.76 22.56 20.34
N ASN A 118 0.02 23.00 19.36
CA ASN A 118 0.55 22.13 18.29
C ASN A 118 2.02 22.46 17.96
N LEU A 119 2.75 21.46 17.45
CA LEU A 119 4.24 21.40 17.47
C LEU A 119 4.90 21.35 16.07
N TYR A 120 4.49 22.24 15.16
CA TYR A 120 4.90 22.14 13.74
C TYR A 120 6.27 22.75 13.39
N ALA A 121 6.91 23.51 14.28
CA ALA A 121 8.09 24.31 13.93
C ALA A 121 9.28 23.48 13.42
N PHE A 122 9.62 22.38 14.10
CA PHE A 122 10.72 21.48 13.70
C PHE A 122 10.44 20.83 12.33
N GLU A 123 9.27 20.24 12.16
CA GLU A 123 8.90 19.55 10.91
C GLU A 123 8.88 20.52 9.72
N ALA A 124 8.42 21.76 9.93
CA ALA A 124 8.46 22.82 8.93
C ALA A 124 9.88 23.24 8.57
N ALA A 125 10.78 23.39 9.55
CA ALA A 125 12.19 23.71 9.32
C ALA A 125 12.88 22.65 8.46
N VAL A 126 12.65 21.36 8.77
CA VAL A 126 13.17 20.23 7.99
C VAL A 126 12.59 20.24 6.57
N ALA A 127 11.27 20.41 6.43
CA ALA A 127 10.61 20.42 5.13
C ALA A 127 11.08 21.58 4.22
N ASN A 128 11.44 22.72 4.81
CA ASN A 128 11.97 23.88 4.10
C ASN A 128 13.47 23.77 3.78
N GLY A 129 14.12 22.65 4.11
CA GLY A 129 15.54 22.44 3.86
C GLY A 129 16.47 23.26 4.76
N GLY A 130 16.04 23.55 6.00
CA GLY A 130 16.89 24.19 7.00
C GLY A 130 18.17 23.39 7.25
N ASP A 131 19.27 24.10 7.52
CA ASP A 131 20.52 23.45 7.91
C ASP A 131 20.42 22.81 9.30
N PHE A 132 21.50 22.15 9.73
CA PHE A 132 21.52 21.40 10.98
C PHE A 132 21.16 22.29 12.18
N ASP A 133 21.83 23.44 12.31
CA ASP A 133 21.64 24.36 13.44
C ASP A 133 20.24 25.00 13.43
N THR A 134 19.71 25.35 12.25
CA THR A 134 18.35 25.86 12.09
C THR A 134 17.30 24.85 12.55
N CYS A 135 17.47 23.57 12.18
CA CYS A 135 16.55 22.52 12.60
C CYS A 135 16.66 22.26 14.11
N ILE A 136 17.86 22.29 14.68
CA ILE A 136 18.09 22.17 16.13
C ILE A 136 17.39 23.29 16.90
N GLU A 137 17.49 24.54 16.44
CA GLU A 137 16.83 25.69 17.10
C GLU A 137 15.30 25.55 17.14
N ASN A 138 14.72 24.90 16.13
CA ASN A 138 13.27 24.70 16.03
C ASN A 138 12.76 23.50 16.84
N ILE A 139 13.61 22.83 17.63
CA ILE A 139 13.19 21.84 18.61
C ILE A 139 12.54 22.56 19.81
N ASP A 140 11.24 22.34 19.96
CA ASP A 140 10.45 22.93 21.03
C ASP A 140 10.64 22.15 22.35
N ILE A 141 10.94 22.87 23.43
CA ILE A 141 11.04 22.31 24.79
C ILE A 141 9.79 22.63 25.61
N GLY A 142 9.28 23.85 25.49
CA GLY A 142 8.14 24.33 26.28
C GLY A 142 6.83 23.67 25.86
N GLY A 143 6.62 23.53 24.56
CA GLY A 143 5.45 22.91 23.96
C GLY A 143 5.24 21.47 24.41
N PRO A 144 6.20 20.54 24.16
CA PRO A 144 6.11 19.16 24.65
C PRO A 144 5.95 19.06 26.17
N SER A 145 6.61 19.94 26.93
CA SER A 145 6.48 19.97 28.40
C SER A 145 5.06 20.31 28.85
N MET A 146 4.42 21.32 28.25
CA MET A 146 3.03 21.68 28.55
C MET A 146 2.05 20.60 28.09
N LEU A 147 2.27 20.03 26.91
CA LEU A 147 1.47 18.95 26.34
C LEU A 147 1.47 17.73 27.28
N ARG A 148 2.64 17.28 27.74
CA ARG A 148 2.77 16.15 28.68
C ARG A 148 2.19 16.47 30.06
N SER A 149 2.36 17.70 30.54
CA SER A 149 1.82 18.15 31.83
C SER A 149 0.29 18.11 31.84
N SER A 150 -0.32 18.66 30.78
CA SER A 150 -1.77 18.70 30.61
C SER A 150 -2.36 17.31 30.47
N ALA A 151 -1.78 16.47 29.61
CA ALA A 151 -2.24 15.10 29.37
C ALA A 151 -2.12 14.22 30.63
N LYS A 152 -1.04 14.37 31.41
CA LYS A 152 -0.86 13.68 32.69
C LYS A 152 -1.99 14.00 33.68
N ASN A 153 -2.44 15.26 33.72
CA ASN A 153 -3.49 15.71 34.63
C ASN A 153 -4.87 15.77 33.96
N HIS A 154 -5.15 14.87 33.01
CA HIS A 154 -6.43 14.81 32.29
C HIS A 154 -7.68 14.66 33.17
N LYS A 155 -7.52 14.30 34.45
CA LYS A 155 -8.63 14.34 35.42
C LYS A 155 -9.22 15.76 35.55
N ALA A 156 -8.40 16.79 35.34
CA ALA A 156 -8.71 18.18 35.58
C ALA A 156 -8.47 19.10 34.36
N VAL A 157 -7.58 18.72 33.45
CA VAL A 157 -7.15 19.57 32.32
C VAL A 157 -7.50 18.90 30.99
N VAL A 158 -7.98 19.67 30.03
CA VAL A 158 -8.16 19.24 28.64
C VAL A 158 -7.07 19.84 27.75
N ILE A 159 -6.57 19.05 26.79
CA ILE A 159 -5.50 19.46 25.86
C ILE A 159 -5.92 19.17 24.41
N CYS A 160 -6.15 20.21 23.61
CA CYS A 160 -6.37 20.08 22.18
C CYS A 160 -5.06 20.28 21.43
N THR A 161 -4.68 19.29 20.62
CA THR A 161 -3.42 19.26 19.88
C THR A 161 -3.52 19.50 18.37
N SER A 162 -4.74 19.64 17.84
CA SER A 162 -5.00 19.91 16.43
C SER A 162 -6.24 20.79 16.26
N PRO A 163 -6.30 21.68 15.25
CA PRO A 163 -7.51 22.41 14.87
C PRO A 163 -8.72 21.52 14.61
N THR A 164 -8.50 20.28 14.14
CA THR A 164 -9.57 19.30 13.90
C THR A 164 -10.33 18.89 15.17
N GLN A 165 -9.79 19.17 16.36
CA GLN A 165 -10.46 18.89 17.63
C GLN A 165 -11.35 20.06 18.11
N TYR A 166 -11.22 21.26 17.53
CA TYR A 166 -11.95 22.44 18.02
C TYR A 166 -13.47 22.29 17.91
N PRO A 167 -14.04 21.76 16.79
CA PRO A 167 -15.49 21.55 16.71
C PRO A 167 -16.01 20.59 17.78
N ALA A 168 -15.28 19.50 18.06
CA ALA A 168 -15.66 18.55 19.08
C ALA A 168 -15.58 19.14 20.50
N LEU A 169 -14.58 19.99 20.77
CA LEU A 169 -14.50 20.74 22.03
C LEU A 169 -15.70 21.69 22.20
N ILE A 170 -16.04 22.45 21.15
CA ILE A 170 -17.20 23.36 21.19
C ILE A 170 -18.48 22.56 21.45
N GLN A 171 -18.70 21.47 20.71
CA GLN A 171 -19.86 20.60 20.91
C GLN A 171 -19.94 20.01 22.33
N GLU A 172 -18.81 19.60 22.90
CA GLU A 172 -18.71 19.12 24.29
C GLU A 172 -19.13 20.21 25.28
N LEU A 173 -18.67 21.45 25.09
CA LEU A 173 -19.01 22.59 25.94
C LEU A 173 -20.48 23.00 25.79
N GLU A 174 -21.05 22.95 24.58
CA GLU A 174 -22.46 23.21 24.31
C GLU A 174 -23.38 22.16 24.94
N THR A 175 -22.96 20.89 24.89
CA THR A 175 -23.68 19.78 25.54
C THR A 175 -23.73 19.98 27.05
N ASN A 176 -22.69 20.57 27.64
CA ASN A 176 -22.57 20.84 29.07
C ASN A 176 -22.72 22.34 29.42
N LYS A 177 -23.50 23.08 28.62
CA LYS A 177 -23.58 24.56 28.66
C LYS A 177 -23.83 25.17 30.04
N ASP A 178 -24.62 24.50 30.89
CA ASP A 178 -25.00 25.03 32.21
C ASP A 178 -23.79 25.16 33.16
N SER A 179 -22.73 24.38 32.91
CA SER A 179 -21.48 24.39 33.70
C SER A 179 -20.24 24.72 32.87
N PHE A 180 -20.40 24.93 31.56
CA PHE A 180 -19.35 25.17 30.57
C PHE A 180 -18.13 24.26 30.78
N SER A 181 -18.40 22.95 30.78
CA SER A 181 -17.46 21.93 31.27
C SER A 181 -17.18 20.83 30.24
N THR A 182 -16.10 20.08 30.48
CA THR A 182 -15.78 18.86 29.73
C THR A 182 -16.02 17.62 30.57
N SER A 183 -16.36 16.50 29.92
CA SER A 183 -16.42 15.18 30.53
C SER A 183 -15.04 14.54 30.68
N ILE A 184 -14.92 13.61 31.62
CA ILE A 184 -13.70 12.82 31.81
C ILE A 184 -13.30 12.03 30.56
N ASP A 185 -14.26 11.53 29.79
CA ASP A 185 -13.99 10.72 28.60
C ASP A 185 -13.45 11.57 27.45
N PHE A 186 -13.98 12.78 27.26
CA PHE A 186 -13.42 13.75 26.33
C PHE A 186 -11.97 14.11 26.70
N ARG A 187 -11.69 14.37 27.98
CA ARG A 187 -10.33 14.66 28.47
C ARG A 187 -9.36 13.50 28.28
N ARG A 188 -9.80 12.26 28.51
CA ARG A 188 -8.99 11.05 28.26
C ARG A 188 -8.64 10.89 26.79
N SER A 189 -9.61 11.10 25.91
CA SER A 189 -9.39 11.07 24.46
C SER A 189 -8.37 12.12 24.02
N CYS A 190 -8.52 13.35 24.50
CA CYS A 190 -7.58 14.44 24.27
C CYS A 190 -6.17 14.14 24.81
N ALA A 191 -6.06 13.55 26.00
CA ALA A 191 -4.78 13.17 26.60
C ALA A 191 -4.07 12.06 25.81
N ALA A 192 -4.82 11.08 25.27
CA ALA A 192 -4.27 10.07 24.38
C ALA A 192 -3.72 10.69 23.09
N ALA A 193 -4.48 11.61 22.47
CA ALA A 193 -4.02 12.35 21.29
C ALA A 193 -2.76 13.19 21.58
N ALA A 194 -2.69 13.80 22.76
CA ALA A 194 -1.52 14.55 23.20
C ALA A 194 -0.27 13.67 23.30
N PHE A 195 -0.33 12.55 24.03
CA PHE A 195 0.84 11.66 24.12
C PHE A 195 1.25 11.06 22.77
N SER A 196 0.29 10.81 21.87
CA SER A 196 0.60 10.41 20.48
C SER A 196 1.34 11.50 19.71
N LEU A 197 0.97 12.77 19.86
CA LEU A 197 1.70 13.89 19.25
C LEU A 197 3.13 14.00 19.81
N ALA A 198 3.31 13.89 21.13
CA ALA A 198 4.65 13.90 21.73
C ALA A 198 5.53 12.75 21.20
N ALA A 199 5.00 11.53 21.14
CA ALA A 199 5.74 10.38 20.61
C ALA A 199 6.11 10.56 19.12
N SER A 200 5.19 11.13 18.33
CA SER A 200 5.45 11.47 16.92
C SER A 200 6.56 12.50 16.78
N TYR A 201 6.48 13.57 17.57
CA TYR A 201 7.44 14.68 17.55
C TYR A 201 8.87 14.21 17.87
N ASP A 202 9.05 13.47 18.97
CA ASP A 202 10.37 12.96 19.36
C ASP A 202 10.90 11.92 18.34
N SER A 203 10.03 11.12 17.73
CA SER A 203 10.41 10.18 16.67
C SER A 203 10.86 10.88 15.40
N SER A 204 10.22 11.99 15.01
CA SER A 204 10.63 12.85 13.89
C SER A 204 12.02 13.43 14.13
N ILE A 205 12.29 13.98 15.32
CA ILE A 205 13.60 14.52 15.70
C ILE A 205 14.68 13.42 15.66
N SER A 206 14.42 12.29 16.32
CA SER A 206 15.35 11.17 16.35
C SER A 206 15.66 10.64 14.95
N SER A 207 14.64 10.46 14.11
CA SER A 207 14.81 9.99 12.73
C SER A 207 15.65 10.95 11.90
N TRP A 208 15.39 12.26 11.99
CA TRP A 208 16.13 13.27 11.24
C TRP A 208 17.59 13.35 11.69
N LEU A 209 17.85 13.42 13.00
CA LEU A 209 19.21 13.46 13.56
C LEU A 209 20.05 12.27 13.12
N ASN A 210 19.49 11.06 13.19
CA ASN A 210 20.19 9.84 12.75
C ASN A 210 20.52 9.89 11.25
N GLY A 211 19.59 10.41 10.44
CA GLY A 211 19.79 10.62 9.01
C GLY A 211 20.92 11.60 8.70
N GLN A 212 21.04 12.70 9.47
CA GLN A 212 22.12 13.69 9.28
C GLN A 212 23.49 13.16 9.69
N LEU A 213 23.56 12.33 10.74
CA LEU A 213 24.83 11.88 11.33
C LEU A 213 25.36 10.57 10.73
N GLY A 214 24.60 9.91 9.86
CA GLY A 214 25.01 8.65 9.21
C GLY A 214 25.18 7.46 10.17
N ASN A 215 24.80 7.61 11.44
CA ASN A 215 24.93 6.59 12.47
C ASN A 215 23.56 5.93 12.75
N ALA A 216 23.54 4.60 12.84
CA ALA A 216 22.37 3.89 13.33
C ALA A 216 22.26 4.08 14.84
N ALA A 217 21.28 4.86 15.31
CA ALA A 217 20.91 4.83 16.72
C ALA A 217 20.56 3.39 17.13
N PRO A 218 20.80 3.01 18.41
CA PRO A 218 20.43 1.70 18.92
C PRO A 218 18.91 1.45 18.89
N THR A 219 18.11 2.49 18.66
CA THR A 219 16.64 2.43 18.62
C THR A 219 16.12 2.94 17.29
N VAL A 220 15.33 2.11 16.61
CA VAL A 220 14.57 2.50 15.42
C VAL A 220 13.15 2.85 15.87
N THR A 221 12.73 4.09 15.65
CA THR A 221 11.36 4.54 15.93
C THR A 221 10.57 4.65 14.64
N ARG A 222 9.35 4.09 14.63
CA ARG A 222 8.42 4.20 13.50
C ARG A 222 7.04 4.52 14.06
N VAL A 223 6.54 5.71 13.72
CA VAL A 223 5.22 6.15 14.12
C VAL A 223 4.30 6.16 12.91
N TYR A 224 3.13 5.56 13.10
CA TYR A 224 2.15 5.38 12.05
C TYR A 224 0.89 6.16 12.36
N LYS A 225 0.33 6.80 11.32
CA LYS A 225 -1.01 7.39 11.32
C LYS A 225 -1.99 6.34 10.83
N ASN A 226 -3.08 6.13 11.58
CA ASN A 226 -4.19 5.30 11.12
C ASN A 226 -4.96 6.07 10.02
N GLU A 227 -5.02 5.51 8.81
CA GLU A 227 -5.72 6.15 7.68
C GLU A 227 -7.17 5.69 7.61
N PHE A 228 -7.42 4.38 7.65
CA PHE A 228 -8.78 3.83 7.73
C PHE A 228 -8.78 2.38 8.22
N ALA A 229 -9.91 1.98 8.82
CA ALA A 229 -10.15 0.62 9.26
C ALA A 229 -10.47 -0.30 8.07
N LEU A 230 -10.01 -1.55 8.17
CA LEU A 230 -10.38 -2.64 7.27
C LEU A 230 -11.39 -3.55 7.97
N LYS A 231 -12.18 -4.27 7.18
CA LYS A 231 -13.20 -5.20 7.71
C LYS A 231 -12.58 -6.30 8.59
N TYR A 232 -11.42 -6.81 8.18
CA TYR A 232 -10.60 -7.82 8.85
C TYR A 232 -9.23 -7.93 8.13
N GLY A 233 -8.29 -8.68 8.70
CA GLY A 233 -6.95 -8.96 8.14
C GLY A 233 -6.98 -9.96 6.97
N CYS A 234 -6.03 -10.89 6.91
CA CYS A 234 -6.05 -11.93 5.88
C CYS A 234 -7.29 -12.82 5.96
N ASN A 235 -7.82 -13.05 7.17
CA ASN A 235 -8.98 -13.90 7.43
C ASN A 235 -10.04 -13.19 8.28
N PRO A 236 -11.34 -13.55 8.18
CA PRO A 236 -12.43 -12.87 8.88
C PRO A 236 -12.29 -12.72 10.40
N HIS A 237 -11.63 -13.65 11.07
CA HIS A 237 -11.44 -13.63 12.53
C HIS A 237 -10.27 -12.72 12.98
N GLN A 238 -9.44 -12.24 12.05
CA GLN A 238 -8.29 -11.38 12.35
C GLN A 238 -8.73 -9.91 12.41
N ILE A 239 -9.32 -9.54 13.54
CA ILE A 239 -9.81 -8.19 13.84
C ILE A 239 -9.11 -7.73 15.14
N PRO A 240 -8.63 -6.48 15.23
CA PRO A 240 -8.76 -5.40 14.26
C PRO A 240 -7.80 -5.50 13.06
N ALA A 241 -8.12 -4.77 11.99
CA ALA A 241 -7.25 -4.54 10.85
C ALA A 241 -7.41 -3.10 10.34
N ALA A 242 -6.32 -2.48 9.88
CA ALA A 242 -6.33 -1.10 9.38
C ALA A 242 -5.20 -0.89 8.39
N ILE A 243 -5.33 0.17 7.59
CA ILE A 243 -4.24 0.72 6.78
C ILE A 243 -3.65 1.91 7.52
N LEU A 244 -2.32 1.91 7.60
CA LEU A 244 -1.56 2.97 8.23
C LEU A 244 -0.53 3.56 7.28
N SER A 245 -0.29 4.86 7.39
CA SER A 245 0.82 5.55 6.74
C SER A 245 1.87 5.93 7.78
N ARG A 246 3.12 6.16 7.37
CA ARG A 246 4.12 6.76 8.27
C ARG A 246 3.72 8.22 8.50
N VAL A 247 3.82 8.70 9.75
CA VAL A 247 3.61 10.14 10.04
C VAL A 247 4.53 10.98 9.12
N GLY A 248 3.98 12.04 8.53
CA GLY A 248 4.66 12.88 7.53
C GLY A 248 4.65 12.33 6.10
N SER A 249 4.05 11.15 5.87
CA SER A 249 3.84 10.58 4.53
C SER A 249 2.36 10.45 4.20
N LYS A 250 2.06 10.22 2.92
CA LYS A 250 0.71 9.91 2.40
C LYS A 250 0.61 8.44 2.00
N LEU A 251 -0.61 7.99 1.69
CA LEU A 251 -0.78 6.71 1.00
C LEU A 251 -0.37 6.84 -0.48
N PRO A 252 0.13 5.76 -1.11
CA PRO A 252 0.47 5.76 -2.53
C PRO A 252 -0.76 5.65 -3.45
N PHE A 253 -1.98 5.72 -2.89
CA PHE A 253 -3.23 5.63 -3.63
C PHE A 253 -4.38 6.35 -2.92
N THR A 254 -5.45 6.63 -3.67
CA THR A 254 -6.75 7.11 -3.22
C THR A 254 -7.83 6.08 -3.55
N VAL A 255 -8.81 5.89 -2.65
CA VAL A 255 -10.00 5.07 -2.92
C VAL A 255 -11.05 5.93 -3.60
N LEU A 256 -11.34 5.67 -4.88
CA LEU A 256 -12.35 6.42 -5.64
C LEU A 256 -13.75 5.78 -5.56
N ASN A 257 -13.82 4.46 -5.42
CA ASN A 257 -15.08 3.73 -5.27
C ASN A 257 -14.89 2.40 -4.53
N GLY A 258 -15.95 1.91 -3.89
CA GLY A 258 -15.94 0.64 -3.16
C GLY A 258 -15.18 0.68 -1.83
N THR A 259 -14.98 -0.48 -1.23
CA THR A 259 -14.27 -0.62 0.05
C THR A 259 -13.24 -1.75 -0.05
N PRO A 260 -11.94 -1.43 -0.15
CA PRO A 260 -10.91 -2.46 -0.30
C PRO A 260 -10.72 -3.27 0.98
N GLY A 261 -10.51 -4.59 0.83
CA GLY A 261 -10.08 -5.46 1.92
C GLY A 261 -8.55 -5.58 2.04
N TYR A 262 -8.08 -6.26 3.07
CA TYR A 262 -6.64 -6.47 3.33
C TYR A 262 -5.92 -7.10 2.14
N ILE A 263 -6.43 -8.23 1.64
CA ILE A 263 -5.83 -8.94 0.50
C ILE A 263 -5.91 -8.10 -0.78
N ASN A 264 -7.01 -7.35 -0.99
CA ASN A 264 -7.13 -6.49 -2.17
C ASN A 264 -6.01 -5.44 -2.24
N LEU A 265 -5.61 -4.88 -1.10
CA LEU A 265 -4.54 -3.90 -1.05
C LEU A 265 -3.15 -4.54 -1.20
N LEU A 266 -2.96 -5.78 -0.73
CA LEU A 266 -1.74 -6.54 -1.03
C LEU A 266 -1.60 -6.84 -2.52
N ASP A 267 -2.70 -7.24 -3.17
CA ASP A 267 -2.73 -7.44 -4.62
C ASP A 267 -2.45 -6.11 -5.35
N ALA A 268 -3.18 -5.04 -5.02
CA ALA A 268 -3.03 -3.73 -5.66
C ALA A 268 -1.61 -3.16 -5.56
N ALA A 269 -0.98 -3.24 -4.37
CA ALA A 269 0.34 -2.67 -4.12
C ALA A 269 1.44 -3.39 -4.91
N ASN A 270 1.35 -4.71 -5.09
CA ASN A 270 2.30 -5.46 -5.91
C ASN A 270 1.99 -5.31 -7.41
N ALA A 271 0.72 -5.39 -7.79
CA ALA A 271 0.28 -5.31 -9.17
C ALA A 271 0.63 -3.95 -9.81
N TYR A 272 0.45 -2.84 -9.07
CA TYR A 272 0.78 -1.52 -9.58
C TYR A 272 2.29 -1.33 -9.81
N GLN A 273 3.12 -1.85 -8.90
CA GLN A 273 4.58 -1.81 -9.07
C GLN A 273 5.02 -2.60 -10.31
N LEU A 274 4.45 -3.79 -10.52
CA LEU A 274 4.71 -4.61 -11.71
C LEU A 274 4.41 -3.81 -12.99
N VAL A 275 3.20 -3.28 -13.15
CA VAL A 275 2.83 -2.60 -14.41
C VAL A 275 3.59 -1.28 -14.61
N ARG A 276 3.90 -0.56 -13.52
CA ARG A 276 4.75 0.64 -13.58
C ARG A 276 6.15 0.30 -14.07
N GLU A 277 6.75 -0.78 -13.57
CA GLU A 277 8.07 -1.21 -14.01
C GLU A 277 8.04 -1.69 -15.47
N LEU A 278 7.05 -2.48 -15.88
CA LEU A 278 6.87 -2.87 -17.30
C LEU A 278 6.78 -1.64 -18.21
N ARG A 279 5.98 -0.63 -17.83
CA ARG A 279 5.82 0.59 -18.61
C ARG A 279 7.13 1.35 -18.77
N LEU A 280 7.92 1.45 -17.71
CA LEU A 280 9.21 2.13 -17.70
C LEU A 280 10.29 1.36 -18.45
N SER A 281 10.35 0.03 -18.30
CA SER A 281 11.39 -0.82 -18.88
C SER A 281 11.15 -1.17 -20.35
N LEU A 282 9.89 -1.26 -20.78
CA LEU A 282 9.52 -1.67 -22.15
C LEU A 282 8.90 -0.55 -22.98
N ASN A 283 8.60 0.59 -22.36
CA ASN A 283 7.94 1.72 -23.01
C ASN A 283 6.64 1.34 -23.77
N LEU A 284 5.87 0.41 -23.21
CA LEU A 284 4.58 -0.02 -23.76
C LEU A 284 3.52 -0.01 -22.65
N PRO A 285 2.26 0.35 -22.96
CA PRO A 285 1.15 0.19 -22.03
C PRO A 285 1.07 -1.24 -21.52
N ALA A 286 1.00 -1.36 -20.20
CA ALA A 286 1.10 -2.62 -19.47
C ALA A 286 -0.09 -2.84 -18.54
N ALA A 287 -0.43 -4.10 -18.33
CA ALA A 287 -1.49 -4.54 -17.43
C ALA A 287 -1.11 -5.85 -16.71
N ALA A 288 -1.70 -6.05 -15.54
CA ALA A 288 -1.58 -7.29 -14.78
C ALA A 288 -2.93 -7.69 -14.16
N SER A 289 -3.13 -9.00 -14.05
CA SER A 289 -4.22 -9.66 -13.33
C SER A 289 -3.62 -10.35 -12.11
N PHE A 290 -3.95 -9.90 -10.90
CA PHE A 290 -3.44 -10.46 -9.65
C PHE A 290 -4.48 -11.30 -8.91
N LYS A 291 -3.99 -12.35 -8.27
CA LYS A 291 -4.77 -13.17 -7.34
C LYS A 291 -3.85 -13.72 -6.25
N HIS A 292 -4.20 -13.51 -4.99
CA HIS A 292 -3.42 -14.03 -3.84
C HIS A 292 -1.94 -13.60 -3.86
N VAL A 293 -1.70 -12.32 -4.13
CA VAL A 293 -0.39 -11.66 -4.10
C VAL A 293 0.60 -12.26 -5.12
N SER A 294 0.08 -12.72 -6.25
CA SER A 294 0.86 -13.14 -7.42
C SER A 294 0.09 -12.85 -8.71
N PRO A 295 0.79 -12.55 -9.82
CA PRO A 295 0.16 -12.35 -11.11
C PRO A 295 -0.37 -13.68 -11.65
N ALA A 296 -1.68 -13.75 -11.89
CA ALA A 296 -2.28 -14.76 -12.77
C ALA A 296 -1.80 -14.56 -14.22
N GLY A 297 -1.55 -13.30 -14.60
CA GLY A 297 -0.89 -12.93 -15.84
C GLY A 297 -0.50 -11.46 -15.87
N ALA A 298 0.42 -11.13 -16.77
CA ALA A 298 0.88 -9.78 -17.06
C ALA A 298 1.18 -9.65 -18.56
N ALA A 299 1.00 -8.45 -19.11
CA ALA A 299 1.22 -8.21 -20.53
C ALA A 299 1.54 -6.75 -20.83
N VAL A 300 2.16 -6.52 -22.00
CA VAL A 300 2.29 -5.24 -22.67
C VAL A 300 1.52 -5.24 -23.98
N ALA A 301 1.22 -4.05 -24.51
CA ALA A 301 0.47 -3.87 -25.75
C ALA A 301 1.24 -4.39 -26.98
N VAL A 302 0.92 -5.60 -27.43
CA VAL A 302 1.40 -6.23 -28.66
C VAL A 302 0.20 -6.81 -29.41
N ASP A 303 0.10 -6.60 -30.71
CA ASP A 303 -1.06 -7.02 -31.51
C ASP A 303 -1.34 -8.53 -31.42
N LEU A 304 -2.63 -8.90 -31.35
CA LEU A 304 -3.04 -10.30 -31.25
C LEU A 304 -2.98 -10.99 -32.60
N GLU A 305 -2.52 -12.24 -32.60
CA GLU A 305 -2.70 -13.13 -33.74
C GLU A 305 -4.15 -13.63 -33.81
N GLU A 306 -4.56 -14.12 -35.00
CA GLU A 306 -5.93 -14.54 -35.28
C GLU A 306 -6.47 -15.59 -34.29
N GLY A 307 -5.64 -16.58 -33.94
CA GLY A 307 -6.00 -17.64 -32.98
C GLY A 307 -6.32 -17.08 -31.58
N LEU A 308 -5.61 -16.05 -31.13
CA LEU A 308 -5.85 -15.42 -29.84
C LEU A 308 -7.08 -14.52 -29.84
N HIS A 309 -7.36 -13.86 -30.97
CA HIS A 309 -8.60 -13.09 -31.13
C HIS A 309 -9.84 -13.96 -30.87
N ALA A 310 -9.86 -15.17 -31.44
CA ALA A 310 -10.94 -16.14 -31.20
C ALA A 310 -10.93 -16.64 -29.75
N ALA A 311 -9.77 -17.07 -29.24
CA ALA A 311 -9.64 -17.64 -27.90
C ALA A 311 -9.99 -16.71 -26.75
N TYR A 312 -9.84 -15.40 -26.94
CA TYR A 312 -10.14 -14.39 -25.93
C TYR A 312 -11.57 -13.86 -26.01
N GLU A 313 -12.35 -14.26 -27.03
CA GLU A 313 -13.70 -13.78 -27.29
C GLU A 313 -13.80 -12.25 -27.27
N VAL A 314 -12.88 -11.57 -27.98
CA VAL A 314 -12.75 -10.10 -27.98
C VAL A 314 -14.08 -9.40 -28.35
N GLY A 315 -14.84 -10.01 -29.25
CA GLY A 315 -16.07 -9.45 -29.80
C GLY A 315 -15.81 -8.15 -30.57
N ASN A 316 -16.83 -7.30 -30.69
CA ASN A 316 -16.77 -6.07 -31.50
C ASN A 316 -16.15 -4.86 -30.77
N VAL A 317 -15.29 -5.08 -29.78
CA VAL A 317 -14.64 -3.98 -29.04
C VAL A 317 -13.41 -3.53 -29.83
N LYS A 318 -13.35 -2.25 -30.18
CA LYS A 318 -12.13 -1.65 -30.72
C LYS A 318 -11.07 -1.61 -29.62
N LEU A 319 -10.02 -2.40 -29.78
CA LEU A 319 -8.94 -2.47 -28.81
C LEU A 319 -8.05 -1.23 -28.91
N THR A 320 -7.87 -0.55 -27.79
CA THR A 320 -6.77 0.38 -27.54
C THR A 320 -5.55 -0.39 -27.01
N PRO A 321 -4.34 0.19 -27.03
CA PRO A 321 -3.14 -0.45 -26.46
C PRO A 321 -3.31 -0.93 -25.01
N LEU A 322 -3.93 -0.12 -24.15
CA LEU A 322 -4.15 -0.51 -22.74
C LEU A 322 -5.18 -1.64 -22.61
N SER A 323 -6.29 -1.55 -23.35
CA SER A 323 -7.31 -2.59 -23.34
C SER A 323 -6.78 -3.93 -23.85
N LEU A 324 -5.87 -3.89 -24.83
CA LEU A 324 -5.16 -5.03 -25.38
C LEU A 324 -4.20 -5.65 -24.36
N ALA A 325 -3.41 -4.83 -23.66
CA ALA A 325 -2.55 -5.31 -22.57
C ALA A 325 -3.39 -5.99 -21.48
N TYR A 326 -4.50 -5.39 -21.05
CA TYR A 326 -5.38 -6.00 -20.04
C TYR A 326 -6.00 -7.32 -20.52
N LEU A 327 -6.51 -7.35 -21.75
CA LEU A 327 -7.09 -8.53 -22.36
C LEU A 327 -6.09 -9.70 -22.37
N ARG A 328 -4.83 -9.44 -22.75
CA ARG A 328 -3.74 -10.42 -22.71
C ARG A 328 -3.42 -10.89 -21.29
N ALA A 329 -3.22 -9.95 -20.36
CA ALA A 329 -2.86 -10.26 -18.98
C ALA A 329 -3.90 -11.17 -18.31
N ARG A 330 -5.20 -10.87 -18.48
CA ARG A 330 -6.28 -11.68 -17.92
C ARG A 330 -6.37 -13.08 -18.54
N ASN A 331 -6.13 -13.20 -19.84
CA ASN A 331 -6.30 -14.45 -20.56
C ASN A 331 -5.08 -15.36 -20.55
N ALA A 332 -3.96 -14.95 -19.95
CA ALA A 332 -2.83 -15.84 -19.65
C ALA A 332 -3.31 -17.08 -18.87
N ASP A 333 -4.08 -16.84 -17.80
CA ASP A 333 -4.76 -17.88 -17.03
C ASP A 333 -6.14 -17.33 -16.57
N PRO A 334 -7.20 -17.57 -17.35
CA PRO A 334 -8.50 -16.99 -17.08
C PRO A 334 -9.22 -17.68 -15.89
N LEU A 335 -8.80 -18.89 -15.49
CA LEU A 335 -9.33 -19.54 -14.29
C LEU A 335 -8.78 -18.83 -13.04
N SER A 336 -7.46 -18.62 -13.00
CA SER A 336 -6.82 -17.90 -11.89
C SER A 336 -7.24 -16.43 -11.82
N SER A 337 -7.59 -15.82 -12.97
CA SER A 337 -8.07 -14.43 -13.04
C SER A 337 -9.53 -14.24 -12.60
N PHE A 338 -10.24 -15.30 -12.18
CA PHE A 338 -11.59 -15.17 -11.65
C PHE A 338 -11.59 -14.39 -10.33
N GLY A 339 -12.17 -13.18 -10.34
CA GLY A 339 -12.10 -12.27 -9.20
C GLY A 339 -10.68 -11.73 -8.99
N ASP A 340 -9.96 -11.44 -10.06
CA ASP A 340 -8.66 -10.78 -10.03
C ASP A 340 -8.73 -9.37 -9.42
N PHE A 341 -7.58 -8.87 -8.98
CA PHE A 341 -7.34 -7.45 -8.81
C PHE A 341 -6.50 -6.95 -10.00
N VAL A 342 -7.04 -6.01 -10.77
CA VAL A 342 -6.42 -5.51 -11.99
C VAL A 342 -5.47 -4.36 -11.67
N ALA A 343 -4.31 -4.33 -12.31
CA ALA A 343 -3.49 -3.13 -12.38
C ALA A 343 -3.21 -2.75 -13.83
N VAL A 344 -3.18 -1.45 -14.11
CA VAL A 344 -2.78 -0.90 -15.40
C VAL A 344 -1.85 0.30 -15.21
N SER A 345 -0.97 0.49 -16.18
CA SER A 345 0.11 1.49 -16.09
C SER A 345 -0.22 2.87 -16.64
N ASP A 346 -1.29 2.98 -17.42
CA ASP A 346 -1.75 4.22 -18.06
C ASP A 346 -3.20 4.54 -17.61
N VAL A 347 -3.68 5.74 -17.94
CA VAL A 347 -5.05 6.18 -17.63
C VAL A 347 -6.06 5.23 -18.27
N VAL A 348 -7.06 4.80 -17.48
CA VAL A 348 -8.04 3.81 -17.95
C VAL A 348 -9.00 4.46 -18.95
N ASP A 349 -9.01 3.92 -20.17
CA ASP A 349 -9.91 4.32 -21.24
C ASP A 349 -11.24 3.53 -21.23
N GLU A 350 -12.23 4.04 -21.97
CA GLU A 350 -13.55 3.42 -22.08
C GLU A 350 -13.50 1.98 -22.61
N ALA A 351 -12.56 1.66 -23.52
CA ALA A 351 -12.42 0.33 -24.10
C ALA A 351 -11.98 -0.69 -23.04
N THR A 352 -10.98 -0.35 -22.23
CA THR A 352 -10.47 -1.15 -21.10
C THR A 352 -11.58 -1.38 -20.09
N ALA A 353 -12.32 -0.31 -19.74
CA ALA A 353 -13.46 -0.42 -18.83
C ALA A 353 -14.57 -1.33 -19.36
N LYS A 354 -14.89 -1.27 -20.66
CA LYS A 354 -15.89 -2.14 -21.31
C LYS A 354 -15.49 -3.61 -21.29
N ILE A 355 -14.20 -3.93 -21.46
CA ILE A 355 -13.69 -5.30 -21.33
C ILE A 355 -13.86 -5.76 -19.88
N LEU A 356 -13.31 -5.01 -18.91
CA LEU A 356 -13.37 -5.34 -17.48
C LEU A 356 -14.80 -5.43 -16.93
N LYS A 357 -15.74 -4.65 -17.46
CA LYS A 357 -17.16 -4.69 -17.06
C LYS A 357 -17.76 -6.10 -17.18
N ARG A 358 -17.40 -6.83 -18.23
CA ARG A 358 -17.96 -8.15 -18.58
C ARG A 358 -17.38 -9.29 -17.74
N GLU A 359 -16.25 -9.03 -17.08
CA GLU A 359 -15.44 -10.02 -16.39
C GLU A 359 -15.76 -10.10 -14.89
N VAL A 360 -15.50 -11.22 -14.22
CA VAL A 360 -15.55 -11.25 -12.74
C VAL A 360 -14.20 -10.79 -12.19
N SER A 361 -14.22 -9.70 -11.43
CA SER A 361 -13.03 -9.01 -10.89
C SER A 361 -13.40 -8.32 -9.57
N ASP A 362 -12.45 -8.20 -8.66
CA ASP A 362 -12.63 -7.58 -7.34
C ASP A 362 -12.32 -6.08 -7.31
N GLY A 363 -11.35 -5.62 -8.10
CA GLY A 363 -11.00 -4.22 -8.19
C GLY A 363 -9.99 -3.89 -9.27
N ILE A 364 -9.69 -2.60 -9.41
CA ILE A 364 -8.67 -2.08 -10.32
C ILE A 364 -7.86 -0.96 -9.64
N ILE A 365 -6.57 -0.91 -9.93
CA ILE A 365 -5.67 0.23 -9.63
C ILE A 365 -5.03 0.77 -10.91
N ALA A 366 -5.02 2.09 -11.08
CA ALA A 366 -4.48 2.80 -12.23
C ALA A 366 -3.97 4.20 -11.84
N PRO A 367 -3.10 4.86 -12.62
CA PRO A 367 -2.70 6.25 -12.34
C PRO A 367 -3.80 7.30 -12.60
N GLY A 368 -4.94 6.89 -13.15
CA GLY A 368 -6.07 7.77 -13.44
C GLY A 368 -7.15 7.08 -14.29
N TYR A 369 -8.30 7.73 -14.46
CA TYR A 369 -9.45 7.19 -15.19
C TYR A 369 -10.08 8.28 -16.07
N GLU A 370 -10.41 7.95 -17.32
CA GLU A 370 -11.31 8.79 -18.11
C GLU A 370 -12.70 8.83 -17.46
N PRO A 371 -13.46 9.95 -17.54
CA PRO A 371 -14.78 10.04 -16.92
C PRO A 371 -15.75 8.92 -17.35
N ALA A 372 -15.77 8.57 -18.64
CA ALA A 372 -16.61 7.50 -19.15
C ALA A 372 -16.19 6.11 -18.63
N ALA A 373 -14.88 5.87 -18.52
CA ALA A 373 -14.33 4.65 -17.96
C ALA A 373 -14.69 4.50 -16.48
N PHE A 374 -14.55 5.59 -15.70
CA PHE A 374 -14.89 5.61 -14.29
C PHE A 374 -16.36 5.26 -14.04
N GLU A 375 -17.29 5.88 -14.78
CA GLU A 375 -18.73 5.60 -14.62
C GLU A 375 -19.08 4.13 -14.95
N ILE A 376 -18.44 3.55 -15.96
CA ILE A 376 -18.61 2.13 -16.30
C ILE A 376 -18.16 1.22 -15.13
N LEU A 377 -17.00 1.51 -14.57
CA LEU A 377 -16.39 0.68 -13.52
C LEU A 377 -17.09 0.87 -12.18
N LYS A 378 -17.49 2.09 -11.84
CA LYS A 378 -18.27 2.43 -10.64
C LYS A 378 -19.57 1.64 -10.56
N ALA A 379 -20.27 1.45 -11.68
CA ALA A 379 -21.53 0.70 -11.72
C ALA A 379 -21.37 -0.81 -11.46
N LYS A 380 -20.16 -1.36 -11.60
CA LYS A 380 -19.89 -2.79 -11.45
C LYS A 380 -20.08 -3.26 -10.00
N LYS A 381 -20.44 -4.54 -9.83
CA LYS A 381 -20.80 -5.15 -8.52
C LYS A 381 -21.87 -4.32 -7.77
N GLY A 382 -22.84 -3.75 -8.49
CA GLY A 382 -23.92 -2.94 -7.92
C GLY A 382 -23.41 -1.71 -7.17
N GLY A 383 -22.43 -1.00 -7.75
CA GLY A 383 -21.82 0.17 -7.11
C GLY A 383 -20.60 -0.13 -6.22
N LYS A 384 -20.30 -1.40 -5.93
CA LYS A 384 -19.31 -1.81 -4.91
C LYS A 384 -17.95 -2.21 -5.49
N PHE A 385 -17.74 -2.08 -6.79
CA PHE A 385 -16.45 -2.42 -7.40
C PHE A 385 -15.35 -1.48 -6.90
N ILE A 386 -14.21 -2.04 -6.52
CA ILE A 386 -13.12 -1.27 -5.93
C ILE A 386 -12.35 -0.56 -7.06
N VAL A 387 -12.24 0.77 -6.96
CA VAL A 387 -11.49 1.60 -7.91
C VAL A 387 -10.48 2.41 -7.12
N LEU A 388 -9.20 2.19 -7.39
CA LEU A 388 -8.07 2.86 -6.72
C LEU A 388 -7.29 3.72 -7.72
N GLU A 389 -7.02 4.97 -7.37
CA GLU A 389 -6.12 5.82 -8.13
C GLU A 389 -4.76 5.83 -7.47
N ALA A 390 -3.74 5.33 -8.16
CA ALA A 390 -2.36 5.34 -7.68
C ALA A 390 -1.73 6.71 -7.90
N ASP A 391 -0.85 7.12 -6.98
CA ASP A 391 -0.03 8.31 -7.14
C ASP A 391 1.31 7.95 -7.82
N PRO A 392 1.51 8.27 -9.11
CA PRO A 392 2.73 7.92 -9.83
C PRO A 392 3.97 8.68 -9.32
N SER A 393 3.77 9.78 -8.58
CA SER A 393 4.82 10.59 -7.97
C SER A 393 5.27 10.07 -6.60
N PHE A 394 4.56 9.08 -6.05
CA PHE A 394 4.90 8.52 -4.74
C PHE A 394 6.27 7.85 -4.76
N VAL A 395 7.15 8.28 -3.86
CA VAL A 395 8.49 7.70 -3.67
C VAL A 395 8.41 6.62 -2.59
N LEU A 396 8.67 5.38 -2.99
CA LEU A 396 8.74 4.25 -2.06
C LEU A 396 9.93 4.42 -1.11
N PRO A 397 9.76 4.14 0.21
CA PRO A 397 10.88 4.13 1.14
C PRO A 397 11.95 3.10 0.75
N ASP A 398 13.23 3.46 0.93
CA ASP A 398 14.35 2.57 0.60
C ASP A 398 14.41 1.32 1.48
N VAL A 399 13.96 1.41 2.73
CA VAL A 399 13.94 0.31 3.69
C VAL A 399 12.49 -0.09 3.99
N GLU A 400 12.20 -1.37 3.81
CA GLU A 400 10.93 -1.99 4.16
C GLU A 400 11.04 -2.82 5.45
N TYR A 401 9.92 -2.95 6.15
CA TYR A 401 9.82 -3.64 7.42
C TYR A 401 8.66 -4.62 7.38
N ARG A 402 8.86 -5.82 7.93
CA ARG A 402 7.79 -6.80 8.13
C ARG A 402 7.89 -7.43 9.50
N GLU A 403 6.75 -7.72 10.10
CA GLU A 403 6.68 -8.44 11.37
C GLU A 403 6.26 -9.89 11.13
N VAL A 404 7.01 -10.84 11.69
CA VAL A 404 6.68 -12.27 11.65
C VAL A 404 6.98 -12.86 13.02
N ALA A 405 5.99 -13.50 13.65
CA ALA A 405 6.11 -14.09 14.99
C ALA A 405 6.67 -13.11 16.06
N GLY A 406 6.29 -11.83 15.98
CA GLY A 406 6.77 -10.77 16.89
C GLY A 406 8.19 -10.26 16.60
N ILE A 407 8.84 -10.77 15.54
CA ILE A 407 10.16 -10.34 15.08
C ILE A 407 9.99 -9.35 13.95
N THR A 408 10.64 -8.19 14.05
CA THR A 408 10.70 -7.20 12.97
C THR A 408 11.93 -7.45 12.11
N PHE A 409 11.71 -7.71 10.82
CA PHE A 409 12.74 -7.76 9.80
C PHE A 409 12.80 -6.40 9.10
N ALA A 410 14.01 -5.94 8.77
CA ALA A 410 14.24 -4.73 8.00
C ALA A 410 15.22 -5.04 6.86
N GLN A 411 14.93 -4.55 5.66
CA GLN A 411 15.81 -4.73 4.50
C GLN A 411 15.67 -3.57 3.52
N LYS A 412 16.69 -3.35 2.68
CA LYS A 412 16.52 -2.52 1.50
C LYS A 412 15.46 -3.18 0.60
N ARG A 413 14.48 -2.40 0.12
CA ARG A 413 13.50 -2.91 -0.85
C ARG A 413 14.18 -3.33 -2.16
N ASN A 414 13.54 -4.21 -2.92
CA ASN A 414 14.00 -4.53 -4.27
C ASN A 414 13.64 -3.40 -5.25
N ASP A 415 14.58 -2.47 -5.43
CA ASP A 415 14.46 -1.28 -6.27
C ASP A 415 15.10 -1.43 -7.66
N VAL A 416 15.65 -2.60 -7.99
CA VAL A 416 16.34 -2.84 -9.25
C VAL A 416 15.37 -2.77 -10.42
N MET A 417 15.66 -1.93 -11.42
CA MET A 417 14.91 -1.85 -12.67
C MET A 417 15.42 -2.88 -13.68
N VAL A 418 14.62 -3.89 -13.99
CA VAL A 418 14.99 -4.91 -14.96
C VAL A 418 14.95 -4.33 -16.38
N SER A 419 15.98 -4.61 -17.17
CA SER A 419 16.18 -4.10 -18.53
C SER A 419 17.01 -5.08 -19.34
N ALA A 420 16.82 -5.10 -20.66
CA ALA A 420 17.51 -6.03 -21.54
C ALA A 420 19.02 -5.73 -21.59
N GLU A 421 19.40 -4.46 -21.59
CA GLU A 421 20.78 -3.99 -21.73
C GLU A 421 21.65 -4.43 -20.55
N LYS A 422 21.06 -4.49 -19.34
CA LYS A 422 21.79 -4.89 -18.13
C LYS A 422 21.65 -6.37 -17.82
N HIS A 423 20.46 -6.93 -18.01
CA HIS A 423 20.11 -8.26 -17.47
C HIS A 423 19.99 -9.34 -18.55
N LEU A 424 20.22 -9.03 -19.83
CA LEU A 424 20.26 -10.01 -20.91
C LEU A 424 21.53 -9.90 -21.77
N ALA A 425 22.50 -9.06 -21.37
CA ALA A 425 23.76 -8.86 -22.11
C ALA A 425 24.72 -10.06 -21.98
N ASP A 426 24.64 -10.80 -20.86
CA ASP A 426 25.52 -11.92 -20.57
C ASP A 426 24.98 -13.23 -21.17
N VAL A 427 25.04 -13.33 -22.51
CA VAL A 427 24.61 -14.52 -23.25
C VAL A 427 25.62 -15.65 -23.05
N GLN A 428 25.15 -16.77 -22.52
CA GLN A 428 25.99 -17.88 -22.07
C GLN A 428 26.16 -18.97 -23.13
N THR A 429 25.20 -19.14 -24.03
CA THR A 429 25.17 -20.21 -25.03
C THR A 429 25.77 -19.77 -26.35
N SER A 430 26.45 -20.68 -27.04
CA SER A 430 26.97 -20.50 -28.39
C SER A 430 26.14 -21.30 -29.41
N GLY A 431 25.98 -20.79 -30.63
CA GLY A 431 25.30 -21.50 -31.73
C GLY A 431 23.77 -21.34 -31.80
N ALA A 432 23.12 -20.81 -30.78
CA ALA A 432 21.73 -20.36 -30.85
C ALA A 432 21.64 -18.93 -31.42
N GLY A 433 20.54 -18.59 -32.09
CA GLY A 433 20.34 -17.28 -32.73
C GLY A 433 20.36 -16.09 -31.73
N PRO A 434 20.52 -14.85 -32.22
CA PRO A 434 20.58 -13.69 -31.33
C PRO A 434 19.25 -13.45 -30.60
N LEU A 435 19.33 -12.82 -29.42
CA LEU A 435 18.15 -12.27 -28.75
C LEU A 435 17.63 -11.08 -29.56
N THR A 436 16.55 -11.28 -30.31
CA THR A 436 15.84 -10.21 -31.01
C THR A 436 15.13 -9.30 -30.01
N ASP A 437 14.74 -8.09 -30.41
CA ASP A 437 14.08 -7.14 -29.51
C ASP A 437 12.73 -7.65 -29.00
N ALA A 438 12.01 -8.43 -29.82
CA ALA A 438 10.78 -9.11 -29.39
C ALA A 438 11.05 -10.10 -28.24
N LYS A 439 12.18 -10.82 -28.27
CA LYS A 439 12.53 -11.82 -27.24
C LYS A 439 13.17 -11.19 -26.01
N LYS A 440 13.91 -10.09 -26.18
CA LYS A 440 14.30 -9.22 -25.07
C LYS A 440 13.07 -8.68 -24.33
N ARG A 441 12.05 -8.19 -25.06
CA ARG A 441 10.78 -7.76 -24.47
C ARG A 441 10.12 -8.87 -23.67
N ASP A 442 9.99 -10.07 -24.24
CA ASP A 442 9.34 -11.20 -23.57
C ASP A 442 10.10 -11.65 -22.30
N LEU A 443 11.44 -11.72 -22.35
CA LEU A 443 12.27 -12.08 -21.20
C LEU A 443 12.27 -11.00 -20.10
N VAL A 444 12.33 -9.72 -20.46
CA VAL A 444 12.20 -8.60 -19.50
C VAL A 444 10.82 -8.61 -18.86
N LEU A 445 9.76 -8.80 -19.64
CA LEU A 445 8.40 -8.93 -19.14
C LEU A 445 8.27 -10.09 -18.14
N ALA A 446 8.82 -11.26 -18.48
CA ALA A 446 8.81 -12.42 -17.60
C ALA A 446 9.60 -12.14 -16.31
N ALA A 447 10.81 -11.60 -16.39
CA ALA A 447 11.62 -11.28 -15.22
C ALA A 447 10.94 -10.25 -14.29
N ILE A 448 10.36 -9.17 -14.83
CA ILE A 448 9.58 -8.20 -14.04
C ILE A 448 8.36 -8.87 -13.41
N THR A 449 7.68 -9.75 -14.12
CA THR A 449 6.55 -10.50 -13.55
C THR A 449 6.99 -11.34 -12.35
N LEU A 450 8.13 -12.06 -12.46
CA LEU A 450 8.64 -12.91 -11.39
C LEU A 450 9.14 -12.12 -10.18
N LYS A 451 9.67 -10.91 -10.37
CA LYS A 451 10.02 -9.98 -9.29
C LYS A 451 8.85 -9.71 -8.31
N TYR A 452 7.62 -9.81 -8.79
CA TYR A 452 6.38 -9.61 -8.02
C TYR A 452 5.54 -10.89 -7.88
N THR A 453 6.15 -12.06 -8.05
CA THR A 453 5.49 -13.36 -7.88
C THR A 453 6.04 -14.06 -6.64
N GLN A 454 5.18 -14.64 -5.80
CA GLN A 454 5.63 -15.38 -4.61
C GLN A 454 6.62 -16.49 -5.00
N SER A 455 7.77 -16.55 -4.33
CA SER A 455 8.86 -17.46 -4.67
C SER A 455 8.67 -18.88 -4.11
N ASN A 456 9.27 -19.91 -4.73
CA ASN A 456 10.02 -19.85 -5.99
C ASN A 456 9.08 -19.70 -7.20
N SER A 457 9.52 -18.93 -8.19
CA SER A 457 8.71 -18.59 -9.35
C SER A 457 9.43 -18.80 -10.70
N VAL A 458 8.68 -19.27 -11.68
CA VAL A 458 9.11 -19.51 -13.07
C VAL A 458 8.02 -18.99 -14.00
N GLY A 459 8.42 -18.31 -15.07
CA GLY A 459 7.49 -17.64 -15.97
C GLY A 459 7.81 -17.95 -17.43
N TYR A 460 6.77 -18.24 -18.22
CA TYR A 460 6.84 -18.37 -19.66
C TYR A 460 6.12 -17.19 -20.29
N ALA A 461 6.76 -16.56 -21.27
CA ALA A 461 6.25 -15.42 -22.00
C ALA A 461 6.38 -15.62 -23.51
N LYS A 462 5.41 -15.07 -24.24
CA LYS A 462 5.42 -15.03 -25.70
C LYS A 462 4.62 -13.82 -26.16
N ASP A 463 5.18 -13.07 -27.10
CA ASP A 463 4.51 -12.00 -27.82
C ASP A 463 3.90 -10.93 -26.91
N GLY A 464 4.69 -10.51 -25.92
CA GLY A 464 4.34 -9.44 -24.99
C GLY A 464 3.36 -9.84 -23.88
N GLN A 465 3.16 -11.14 -23.63
CA GLN A 465 2.36 -11.58 -22.49
C GLN A 465 2.97 -12.80 -21.79
N MET A 466 2.65 -12.93 -20.50
CA MET A 466 2.77 -14.21 -19.82
C MET A 466 1.79 -15.22 -20.43
N ILE A 467 2.26 -16.45 -20.59
CA ILE A 467 1.47 -17.59 -21.05
C ILE A 467 1.49 -18.74 -20.03
N GLY A 468 2.35 -18.66 -19.00
CA GLY A 468 2.33 -19.54 -17.85
C GLY A 468 3.16 -18.96 -16.70
N VAL A 469 2.60 -18.95 -15.50
CA VAL A 469 3.29 -18.47 -14.28
C VAL A 469 3.17 -19.54 -13.19
N GLY A 470 4.32 -19.96 -12.66
CA GLY A 470 4.43 -20.78 -11.46
C GLY A 470 4.84 -19.92 -10.28
N ALA A 471 4.15 -20.08 -9.15
CA ALA A 471 4.32 -19.27 -7.96
C ALA A 471 4.31 -20.15 -6.70
N GLY A 472 5.07 -19.74 -5.68
CA GLY A 472 5.04 -20.32 -4.33
C GLY A 472 5.55 -21.77 -4.25
N GLN A 473 6.34 -22.21 -5.23
CA GLN A 473 6.81 -23.59 -5.28
C GLN A 473 8.13 -23.76 -4.51
N GLN A 474 8.39 -24.98 -4.03
CA GLN A 474 9.58 -25.30 -3.24
C GLN A 474 10.68 -25.97 -4.07
N SER A 475 10.29 -26.68 -5.14
CA SER A 475 11.16 -27.36 -6.09
C SER A 475 11.18 -26.60 -7.41
N ARG A 476 12.38 -26.33 -7.94
CA ARG A 476 12.54 -25.55 -9.18
C ARG A 476 11.89 -26.27 -10.36
N VAL A 477 12.19 -27.56 -10.56
CA VAL A 477 11.64 -28.33 -11.68
C VAL A 477 10.12 -28.48 -11.57
N ASP A 478 9.56 -28.57 -10.36
CA ASP A 478 8.11 -28.61 -10.19
C ASP A 478 7.46 -27.26 -10.51
N CYS A 479 8.14 -26.14 -10.23
CA CYS A 479 7.72 -24.82 -10.67
C CYS A 479 7.71 -24.70 -12.20
N VAL A 480 8.77 -25.18 -12.86
CA VAL A 480 8.88 -25.26 -14.33
C VAL A 480 7.75 -26.08 -14.93
N LYS A 481 7.46 -27.25 -14.36
CA LYS A 481 6.37 -28.15 -14.80
C LYS A 481 4.98 -27.55 -14.56
N LEU A 482 4.75 -26.94 -13.40
CA LEU A 482 3.47 -26.31 -13.07
C LEU A 482 3.18 -25.15 -14.02
N ALA A 483 4.15 -24.26 -14.20
CA ALA A 483 4.04 -23.16 -15.16
C ALA A 483 3.88 -23.69 -16.60
N GLY A 484 4.59 -24.77 -16.95
CA GLY A 484 4.49 -25.43 -18.24
C GLY A 484 3.10 -26.03 -18.54
N ARG A 485 2.41 -26.60 -17.54
CA ARG A 485 1.01 -27.03 -17.69
C ARG A 485 0.09 -25.86 -18.08
N LYS A 486 0.33 -24.68 -17.53
CA LYS A 486 -0.42 -23.47 -17.89
C LYS A 486 -0.16 -23.04 -19.34
N VAL A 487 1.09 -23.13 -19.79
CA VAL A 487 1.45 -22.89 -21.20
C VAL A 487 0.68 -23.83 -22.13
N ALA A 488 0.64 -25.13 -21.79
CA ALA A 488 -0.07 -26.10 -22.59
C ALA A 488 -1.57 -25.78 -22.68
N ILE A 489 -2.22 -25.42 -21.57
CA ILE A 489 -3.63 -25.00 -21.56
C ILE A 489 -3.82 -23.72 -22.38
N TRP A 490 -2.96 -22.71 -22.21
CA TRP A 490 -3.03 -21.46 -22.97
C TRP A 490 -2.94 -21.70 -24.48
N HIS A 491 -2.03 -22.57 -24.91
CA HIS A 491 -1.84 -22.90 -26.32
C HIS A 491 -3.02 -23.72 -26.85
N LEU A 492 -3.39 -24.81 -26.16
CA LEU A 492 -4.48 -25.70 -26.57
C LEU A 492 -5.84 -25.01 -26.59
N ARG A 493 -6.03 -23.91 -25.86
CA ARG A 493 -7.24 -23.08 -26.03
C ARG A 493 -7.43 -22.62 -27.46
N GLN A 494 -6.37 -22.45 -28.25
CA GLN A 494 -6.43 -22.02 -29.65
C GLN A 494 -6.69 -23.19 -30.62
N HIS A 495 -6.72 -24.43 -30.14
CA HIS A 495 -6.97 -25.60 -30.98
C HIS A 495 -8.35 -25.53 -31.66
N PRO A 496 -8.48 -25.89 -32.95
CA PRO A 496 -9.74 -25.78 -33.69
C PRO A 496 -10.94 -26.46 -33.01
N LYS A 497 -10.77 -27.68 -32.47
CA LYS A 497 -11.83 -28.36 -31.68
C LYS A 497 -12.27 -27.58 -30.43
N VAL A 498 -11.35 -26.86 -29.78
CA VAL A 498 -11.65 -26.08 -28.56
C VAL A 498 -12.37 -24.78 -28.92
N GLN A 499 -11.96 -24.13 -30.02
CA GLN A 499 -12.65 -22.96 -30.56
C GLN A 499 -14.04 -23.30 -31.11
N GLY A 500 -14.16 -24.47 -31.75
CA GLY A 500 -15.38 -24.96 -32.40
C GLY A 500 -16.42 -25.58 -31.46
N LEU A 501 -16.23 -25.54 -30.13
CA LEU A 501 -17.21 -26.06 -29.18
C LEU A 501 -18.56 -25.33 -29.33
N ALA A 502 -19.60 -26.07 -29.70
CA ALA A 502 -20.94 -25.56 -29.97
C ALA A 502 -21.77 -25.42 -28.68
N PHE A 503 -21.52 -24.37 -27.90
CA PHE A 503 -22.26 -24.08 -26.68
C PHE A 503 -23.72 -23.71 -26.94
N LYS A 504 -24.63 -24.11 -26.02
CA LYS A 504 -26.00 -23.61 -26.00
C LYS A 504 -26.02 -22.10 -25.77
N SER A 505 -27.00 -21.42 -26.36
CA SER A 505 -27.14 -19.95 -26.26
C SER A 505 -27.29 -19.42 -24.82
N SER A 506 -27.76 -20.27 -23.89
CA SER A 506 -27.91 -19.93 -22.47
C SER A 506 -26.60 -19.92 -21.67
N VAL A 507 -25.53 -20.53 -22.19
CA VAL A 507 -24.24 -20.68 -21.47
C VAL A 507 -23.49 -19.36 -21.42
N LYS A 508 -23.21 -18.88 -20.21
CA LYS A 508 -22.55 -17.58 -19.99
C LYS A 508 -21.06 -17.64 -20.34
N ARG A 509 -20.46 -16.49 -20.63
CA ARG A 509 -19.04 -16.37 -21.01
C ARG A 509 -18.10 -17.11 -20.06
N GLN A 510 -18.20 -16.85 -18.75
CA GLN A 510 -17.30 -17.48 -17.77
C GLN A 510 -17.43 -19.01 -17.77
N GLU A 511 -18.65 -19.52 -17.92
CA GLU A 511 -18.93 -20.95 -17.98
C GLU A 511 -18.34 -21.57 -19.26
N ARG A 512 -18.43 -20.88 -20.41
CA ARG A 512 -17.74 -21.31 -21.65
C ARG A 512 -16.22 -21.36 -21.48
N VAL A 513 -15.64 -20.36 -20.82
CA VAL A 513 -14.20 -20.32 -20.56
C VAL A 513 -13.78 -21.50 -19.68
N ASN A 514 -14.51 -21.76 -18.59
CA ASN A 514 -14.26 -22.90 -17.72
C ASN A 514 -14.41 -24.23 -18.47
N ALA A 515 -15.47 -24.37 -19.26
CA ALA A 515 -15.72 -25.56 -20.07
C ALA A 515 -14.62 -25.82 -21.11
N ARG A 516 -14.08 -24.78 -21.77
CA ARG A 516 -12.94 -24.96 -22.70
C ARG A 516 -11.70 -25.49 -21.99
N VAL A 517 -11.38 -24.97 -20.79
CA VAL A 517 -10.23 -25.49 -20.03
C VAL A 517 -10.49 -26.92 -19.60
N ARG A 518 -11.69 -27.22 -19.10
CA ARG A 518 -12.07 -28.57 -18.67
C ARG A 518 -12.06 -29.58 -19.81
N TYR A 519 -12.48 -29.17 -21.00
CA TYR A 519 -12.38 -29.97 -22.22
C TYR A 519 -10.93 -30.31 -22.60
N ILE A 520 -10.00 -29.36 -22.42
CA ILE A 520 -8.57 -29.58 -22.67
C ILE A 520 -7.98 -30.60 -21.69
N GLU A 521 -8.36 -30.53 -20.42
CA GLU A 521 -7.89 -31.45 -19.40
C GLU A 521 -8.46 -32.87 -19.62
N GLY A 522 -9.78 -32.99 -19.81
CA GLY A 522 -10.45 -34.20 -20.31
C GLY A 522 -10.56 -35.38 -19.34
N ASP A 523 -10.07 -35.27 -18.12
CA ASP A 523 -10.08 -36.31 -17.08
C ASP A 523 -11.35 -36.29 -16.20
N MET A 524 -12.52 -36.14 -16.82
CA MET A 524 -13.80 -35.93 -16.13
C MET A 524 -14.38 -37.23 -15.54
N ALA A 525 -14.93 -37.14 -14.32
CA ALA A 525 -15.73 -38.22 -13.75
C ALA A 525 -17.09 -38.35 -14.47
N PRO A 526 -17.77 -39.52 -14.45
CA PRO A 526 -19.01 -39.72 -15.22
C PRO A 526 -20.11 -38.68 -14.97
N ALA A 527 -20.36 -38.31 -13.70
CA ALA A 527 -21.37 -37.31 -13.35
C ALA A 527 -20.98 -35.89 -13.79
N GLU A 528 -19.69 -35.58 -13.76
CA GLU A 528 -19.15 -34.32 -14.27
C GLU A 528 -19.30 -34.27 -15.79
N LEU A 529 -18.98 -35.36 -16.49
CA LEU A 529 -19.09 -35.47 -17.95
C LEU A 529 -20.54 -35.28 -18.42
N GLU A 530 -21.52 -35.83 -17.71
CA GLU A 530 -22.94 -35.60 -18.00
C GLU A 530 -23.31 -34.12 -17.90
N SER A 531 -22.90 -33.46 -16.81
CA SER A 531 -23.15 -32.03 -16.59
C SER A 531 -22.43 -31.16 -17.62
N PHE A 532 -21.19 -31.53 -17.98
CA PHE A 532 -20.40 -30.88 -19.01
C PHE A 532 -21.06 -31.00 -20.38
N ASN A 533 -21.49 -32.20 -20.78
CA ASN A 533 -22.15 -32.46 -22.06
C ASN A 533 -23.46 -31.68 -22.20
N ALA A 534 -24.16 -31.42 -21.10
CA ALA A 534 -25.39 -30.62 -21.09
C ALA A 534 -25.19 -29.15 -21.52
N LEU A 535 -23.95 -28.65 -21.55
CA LEU A 535 -23.62 -27.28 -21.97
C LEU A 535 -23.67 -27.08 -23.50
N PHE A 536 -23.66 -28.16 -24.29
CA PHE A 536 -23.45 -28.09 -25.74
C PHE A 536 -24.71 -28.45 -26.54
N GLU A 537 -24.88 -27.83 -27.70
CA GLU A 537 -25.90 -28.19 -28.69
C GLU A 537 -25.62 -29.58 -29.30
N THR A 538 -24.33 -29.92 -29.41
CA THR A 538 -23.85 -31.23 -29.84
C THR A 538 -22.71 -31.62 -28.93
N VAL A 539 -22.78 -32.83 -28.36
CA VAL A 539 -21.73 -33.38 -27.50
C VAL A 539 -20.40 -33.34 -28.26
N PRO A 540 -19.37 -32.64 -27.75
CA PRO A 540 -18.11 -32.52 -28.46
C PRO A 540 -17.31 -33.82 -28.38
N GLU A 541 -16.72 -34.23 -29.50
CA GLU A 541 -15.73 -35.31 -29.52
C GLU A 541 -14.55 -34.97 -28.59
N PRO A 542 -14.03 -35.91 -27.78
CA PRO A 542 -12.89 -35.64 -26.91
C PRO A 542 -11.66 -35.16 -27.69
N LEU A 543 -10.87 -34.30 -27.07
CA LEU A 543 -9.55 -33.93 -27.57
C LEU A 543 -8.55 -35.03 -27.19
N THR A 544 -8.07 -35.79 -28.18
CA THR A 544 -7.21 -36.96 -27.94
C THR A 544 -5.80 -36.53 -27.51
N VAL A 545 -5.05 -37.46 -26.89
CA VAL A 545 -3.64 -37.19 -26.50
C VAL A 545 -2.79 -36.85 -27.71
N ALA A 546 -2.93 -37.59 -28.81
CA ALA A 546 -2.18 -37.35 -30.04
C ALA A 546 -2.46 -35.95 -30.64
N GLU A 547 -3.72 -35.52 -30.68
CA GLU A 547 -4.08 -34.17 -31.15
C GLU A 547 -3.49 -33.06 -30.26
N LYS A 548 -3.46 -33.28 -28.94
CA LYS A 548 -2.81 -32.34 -28.01
C LYS A 548 -1.31 -32.24 -28.29
N GLU A 549 -0.65 -33.39 -28.43
CA GLU A 549 0.79 -33.45 -28.68
C GLU A 549 1.16 -32.81 -30.02
N GLU A 550 0.42 -33.11 -31.10
CA GLU A 550 0.62 -32.53 -32.43
C GLU A 550 0.46 -31.00 -32.37
N PHE A 551 -0.59 -30.50 -31.73
CA PHE A 551 -0.82 -29.06 -31.64
C PHE A 551 0.22 -28.34 -30.77
N LEU A 552 0.69 -28.97 -29.69
CA LEU A 552 1.75 -28.43 -28.84
C LEU A 552 3.10 -28.35 -29.56
N GLN A 553 3.39 -29.25 -30.51
CA GLN A 553 4.63 -29.20 -31.31
C GLN A 553 4.72 -27.97 -32.22
N ILE A 554 3.58 -27.33 -32.53
CA ILE A 554 3.53 -26.09 -33.33
C ILE A 554 3.96 -24.88 -32.49
N LEU A 555 3.87 -24.96 -31.15
CA LEU A 555 4.29 -23.87 -30.27
C LEU A 555 5.81 -23.67 -30.34
N THR A 556 6.21 -22.45 -30.69
CA THR A 556 7.63 -22.08 -30.85
C THR A 556 7.87 -20.66 -30.34
N ASP A 557 9.16 -20.31 -30.23
CA ASP A 557 9.65 -18.99 -29.85
C ASP A 557 9.17 -18.50 -28.48
N VAL A 558 9.03 -19.44 -27.53
CA VAL A 558 8.67 -19.14 -26.15
C VAL A 558 9.92 -18.70 -25.38
N SER A 559 9.75 -17.66 -24.56
CA SER A 559 10.75 -17.16 -23.62
C SER A 559 10.44 -17.67 -22.23
N LEU A 560 11.46 -18.08 -21.48
CA LEU A 560 11.34 -18.54 -20.10
C LEU A 560 12.24 -17.70 -19.19
N ALA A 561 11.73 -17.33 -18.02
CA ALA A 561 12.50 -16.70 -16.95
C ALA A 561 12.39 -17.51 -15.65
N SER A 562 13.42 -17.43 -14.81
CA SER A 562 13.44 -18.02 -13.47
C SER A 562 13.96 -16.99 -12.46
N ASP A 563 13.32 -16.89 -11.29
CA ASP A 563 13.73 -15.97 -10.22
C ASP A 563 15.03 -16.38 -9.52
N ALA A 564 15.43 -17.65 -9.62
CA ALA A 564 16.72 -18.19 -9.17
C ALA A 564 17.30 -19.16 -10.21
N PHE A 565 18.54 -19.60 -10.01
CA PHE A 565 19.22 -20.48 -10.95
C PHE A 565 18.53 -21.84 -11.12
N PHE A 566 18.81 -22.50 -12.24
CA PHE A 566 18.41 -23.89 -12.47
C PHE A 566 19.44 -24.84 -11.83
N PRO A 567 19.05 -25.70 -10.88
CA PRO A 567 20.00 -26.62 -10.25
C PRO A 567 20.46 -27.74 -11.19
N PHE A 568 19.60 -28.17 -12.12
CA PHE A 568 19.84 -29.30 -13.04
C PHE A 568 19.25 -29.03 -14.42
N ARG A 569 19.69 -29.82 -15.42
CA ARG A 569 19.19 -29.74 -16.81
C ARG A 569 17.73 -30.15 -16.99
N ASP A 570 17.14 -30.86 -16.04
CA ASP A 570 15.75 -31.36 -16.10
C ASP A 570 14.70 -30.27 -16.38
N SER A 571 14.98 -29.07 -15.90
CA SER A 571 14.19 -27.87 -16.15
C SER A 571 14.24 -27.45 -17.61
N ILE A 572 15.41 -27.56 -18.24
CA ILE A 572 15.60 -27.30 -19.68
C ILE A 572 14.91 -28.40 -20.50
N ASP A 573 15.13 -29.67 -20.15
CA ASP A 573 14.53 -30.83 -20.83
C ASP A 573 12.99 -30.79 -20.80
N HIS A 574 12.39 -30.21 -19.75
CA HIS A 574 10.94 -30.01 -19.70
C HIS A 574 10.48 -28.82 -20.55
N ALA A 575 11.19 -27.69 -20.46
CA ALA A 575 10.85 -26.45 -21.15
C ALA A 575 10.84 -26.61 -22.69
N THR A 576 11.70 -27.45 -23.24
CA THR A 576 11.81 -27.71 -24.69
C THR A 576 10.53 -28.29 -25.29
N LYS A 577 9.74 -29.02 -24.50
CA LYS A 577 8.45 -29.60 -24.92
C LYS A 577 7.38 -28.53 -25.18
N LEU A 578 7.65 -27.29 -24.81
CA LEU A 578 6.72 -26.16 -24.88
C LEU A 578 7.28 -25.02 -25.74
N GLY A 579 8.12 -25.35 -26.72
CA GLY A 579 8.59 -24.37 -27.70
C GLY A 579 9.60 -23.35 -27.17
N VAL A 580 10.20 -23.59 -26.01
CA VAL A 580 11.17 -22.66 -25.42
C VAL A 580 12.43 -22.59 -26.26
N LYS A 581 12.80 -21.37 -26.64
CA LYS A 581 14.02 -21.04 -27.40
C LYS A 581 14.87 -19.96 -26.75
N PHE A 582 14.36 -19.30 -25.72
CA PHE A 582 15.04 -18.19 -25.05
C PHE A 582 14.88 -18.34 -23.54
N ILE A 583 15.98 -18.25 -22.78
CA ILE A 583 15.98 -18.42 -21.33
C ILE A 583 16.75 -17.28 -20.66
N THR A 584 16.22 -16.77 -19.55
CA THR A 584 16.97 -15.95 -18.61
C THR A 584 16.93 -16.54 -17.20
N GLN A 585 18.09 -16.61 -16.55
CA GLN A 585 18.22 -17.05 -15.15
C GLN A 585 19.40 -16.35 -14.47
N PRO A 586 19.49 -16.25 -13.14
CA PRO A 586 20.51 -15.42 -12.48
C PRO A 586 21.96 -15.92 -12.61
N GLY A 587 22.17 -17.21 -12.86
CA GLY A 587 23.46 -17.88 -12.72
C GLY A 587 23.81 -18.17 -11.27
N GLY A 588 24.95 -18.82 -11.05
CA GLY A 588 25.50 -19.13 -9.73
C GLY A 588 25.25 -20.57 -9.25
N SER A 589 24.82 -21.47 -10.13
CA SER A 589 24.75 -22.90 -9.83
C SER A 589 26.14 -23.53 -9.98
N THR A 590 26.49 -24.47 -9.10
CA THR A 590 27.69 -25.31 -9.31
C THR A 590 27.57 -26.20 -10.56
N ARG A 591 26.37 -26.29 -11.15
CA ARG A 591 26.03 -27.05 -12.36
C ARG A 591 25.62 -26.18 -13.54
N ASP A 592 25.97 -24.89 -13.54
CA ASP A 592 25.64 -24.00 -14.66
C ASP A 592 26.18 -24.53 -16.01
N CYS A 593 27.33 -25.23 -16.01
CA CYS A 593 27.87 -25.89 -17.20
C CYS A 593 26.91 -26.95 -17.77
N ASP A 594 26.28 -27.76 -16.92
CA ASP A 594 25.33 -28.81 -17.36
C ASP A 594 24.07 -28.19 -17.97
N VAL A 595 23.57 -27.12 -17.35
CA VAL A 595 22.39 -26.37 -17.82
C VAL A 595 22.68 -25.67 -19.14
N LYS A 596 23.85 -25.04 -19.27
CA LYS A 596 24.32 -24.42 -20.51
C LYS A 596 24.44 -25.45 -21.63
N ALA A 597 25.10 -26.58 -21.36
CA ALA A 597 25.25 -27.65 -22.35
C ALA A 597 23.90 -28.17 -22.85
N ALA A 598 22.92 -28.33 -21.95
CA ALA A 598 21.56 -28.70 -22.34
C ALA A 598 20.89 -27.61 -23.20
N CYS A 599 21.07 -26.33 -22.88
CA CYS A 599 20.54 -25.25 -23.73
C CYS A 599 21.16 -25.28 -25.13
N GLU A 600 22.48 -25.47 -25.25
CA GLU A 600 23.18 -25.60 -26.54
C GLU A 600 22.69 -26.83 -27.32
N GLU A 601 22.49 -27.97 -26.66
CA GLU A 601 21.94 -29.21 -27.24
C GLU A 601 20.57 -28.97 -27.93
N PHE A 602 19.70 -28.14 -27.33
CA PHE A 602 18.38 -27.83 -27.87
C PHE A 602 18.31 -26.55 -28.72
N GLY A 603 19.46 -25.89 -28.95
CA GLY A 603 19.53 -24.62 -29.67
C GLY A 603 18.76 -23.49 -28.97
N ILE A 604 18.85 -23.41 -27.65
CA ILE A 604 18.23 -22.38 -26.81
C ILE A 604 19.25 -21.29 -26.52
N THR A 605 18.87 -20.04 -26.74
CA THR A 605 19.68 -18.89 -26.31
C THR A 605 19.43 -18.61 -24.83
N MET A 606 20.44 -18.82 -23.99
CA MET A 606 20.35 -18.54 -22.55
C MET A 606 21.23 -17.33 -22.18
N ALA A 607 20.67 -16.40 -21.39
CA ALA A 607 21.40 -15.29 -20.79
C ALA A 607 21.39 -15.38 -19.26
N PHE A 608 22.48 -14.97 -18.62
CA PHE A 608 22.50 -14.73 -17.18
C PHE A 608 22.03 -13.32 -16.85
N SER A 609 21.03 -13.22 -15.97
CA SER A 609 20.55 -11.92 -15.47
C SER A 609 21.44 -11.35 -14.38
N ASN A 610 22.27 -12.18 -13.74
CA ASN A 610 23.07 -11.81 -12.57
C ASN A 610 22.23 -11.16 -11.46
N LEU A 611 20.93 -11.47 -11.42
CA LEU A 611 19.94 -10.87 -10.52
C LEU A 611 18.94 -11.92 -10.04
N ARG A 612 19.03 -12.28 -8.76
CA ARG A 612 18.03 -13.14 -8.10
C ARG A 612 16.82 -12.32 -7.66
N LEU A 613 15.61 -12.85 -7.87
CA LEU A 613 14.34 -12.13 -7.74
C LEU A 613 13.39 -12.78 -6.72
N PHE A 614 13.88 -13.18 -5.55
CA PHE A 614 13.01 -13.76 -4.52
C PHE A 614 12.00 -12.74 -3.95
N HIS A 615 10.78 -13.21 -3.71
CA HIS A 615 9.67 -12.43 -3.15
C HIS A 615 8.81 -13.29 -2.20
N HIS A 616 8.60 -12.83 -0.96
CA HIS A 616 7.96 -13.57 0.14
C HIS A 616 7.20 -12.66 1.10
#